data_AF-A0A1Q7NHM6-F1
#
_entry.id   AF-A0A1Q7NHM6-F1
#
_cell.length_a   1.000
_cell.length_b   1.000
_cell.length_c   1.000
_cell.angle_alpha   90.00
_cell.angle_beta   90.00
_cell.angle_gamma   90.00
#
_symmetry.space_group_name_H-M   'P 1'
#
loop_
_entity.id
_entity.type
_entity.pdbx_description
1 polymer ?
#
loop_
_entity_poly.entity_id
_entity_poly.type
_entity_poly.pdbx_seq_one_letter_code
_entity_poly.pdbx_strand_id
1 'polypeptide(L)'
;MTQRHVLIVSPHFPPINAPDHQRVRMSLPYFAKCGWRATVLAVSPEYVEGKQDSMLLRTVPTTTRVIRTRALPAKRTRRLGVGNLGLRALPFLSRAGDRALSSEHFDLVFFSTTAFPVMVLGRRWLKRWRVPYVLDFQDPWLSDYHYQRTGSPPGGRFRYGLTQNLARWLEHYTLKRASHIISVSPAYPKTLQQRYQWLSADQFTVLPFGVAENDFELVKSLDVRQRVFDPQDGKRHWVYVGAGGAAMTTSIKPFFAALRKVRSNGGRQFDNLVVHFVGTDYAAGDRARETFKPLAAECGVADVVEEIPNRIPYLESLKCLIDAEALVVPGSDDPGYTASKIYPYIMANKPMLAIFHEDSSVVDVLRATKAGTLVTFKTKADFAGMAREIETNWFKSEFQQPPGIDRKALEPYLARELTRRQCAIFDRAINKGAFNLSFKDSR
;
A
#
# COMPACT_ATOMS: atom_id res chain seq x y z
N MET A 1 -0.65 -23.29 -26.22
CA MET A 1 -1.64 -22.19 -26.13
C MET A 1 -0.88 -20.88 -26.20
N THR A 2 -1.32 -19.93 -27.03
CA THR A 2 -0.71 -18.59 -27.10
C THR A 2 -0.91 -17.87 -25.78
N GLN A 3 0.17 -17.39 -25.18
CA GLN A 3 0.16 -16.65 -23.91
C GLN A 3 -0.60 -15.33 -24.08
N ARG A 4 -1.60 -15.06 -23.23
CA ARG A 4 -2.36 -13.79 -23.25
C ARG A 4 -1.46 -12.63 -22.84
N HIS A 5 -1.74 -11.42 -23.27
CA HIS A 5 -0.90 -10.25 -23.03
C HIS A 5 -1.66 -9.09 -22.41
N VAL A 6 -1.18 -8.63 -21.25
CA VAL A 6 -1.75 -7.47 -20.53
C VAL A 6 -0.84 -6.24 -20.65
N LEU A 7 -1.44 -5.09 -20.97
CA LEU A 7 -0.82 -3.76 -20.84
C LEU A 7 -1.15 -3.20 -19.46
N ILE A 8 -0.15 -3.07 -18.59
CA ILE A 8 -0.33 -2.57 -17.23
C ILE A 8 0.02 -1.09 -17.17
N VAL A 9 -0.91 -0.23 -16.79
CA VAL A 9 -0.67 1.20 -16.58
C VAL A 9 -0.35 1.45 -15.11
N SER A 10 0.91 1.79 -14.82
CA SER A 10 1.41 2.10 -13.49
C SER A 10 2.39 3.29 -13.56
N PRO A 11 1.91 4.54 -13.51
CA PRO A 11 2.75 5.73 -13.70
C PRO A 11 3.92 5.86 -12.72
N HIS A 12 3.76 5.46 -11.46
CA HIS A 12 4.79 5.54 -10.41
C HIS A 12 5.70 4.28 -10.35
N PHE A 13 5.78 3.47 -11.40
CA PHE A 13 6.53 2.20 -11.40
C PHE A 13 8.04 2.38 -11.03
N PRO A 14 8.69 1.41 -10.35
CA PRO A 14 10.08 1.50 -9.87
C PRO A 14 11.05 2.08 -10.89
N PRO A 15 12.05 2.90 -10.53
CA PRO A 15 12.65 3.03 -9.20
C PRO A 15 11.93 4.00 -8.24
N ILE A 16 10.76 4.54 -8.56
CA ILE A 16 10.04 5.37 -7.58
C ILE A 16 9.54 4.51 -6.42
N ASN A 17 9.88 4.87 -5.18
CA ASN A 17 9.38 4.20 -3.98
C ASN A 17 7.98 4.72 -3.60
N ALA A 18 6.99 4.43 -4.46
CA ALA A 18 5.58 4.73 -4.23
C ALA A 18 4.82 3.46 -3.77
N PRO A 19 3.77 3.59 -2.95
CA PRO A 19 2.96 2.45 -2.52
C PRO A 19 2.14 1.81 -3.65
N ASP A 20 1.74 2.59 -4.66
CA ASP A 20 0.68 2.20 -5.60
C ASP A 20 1.11 1.20 -6.69
N HIS A 21 2.41 1.15 -6.99
CA HIS A 21 2.95 0.16 -7.94
C HIS A 21 3.17 -1.24 -7.32
N GLN A 22 3.05 -1.36 -5.99
CA GLN A 22 3.43 -2.56 -5.25
C GLN A 22 2.69 -3.81 -5.74
N ARG A 23 1.39 -3.70 -6.06
CA ARG A 23 0.64 -4.81 -6.65
C ARG A 23 1.29 -5.29 -7.95
N VAL A 24 1.58 -4.37 -8.87
CA VAL A 24 2.17 -4.70 -10.17
C VAL A 24 3.52 -5.37 -9.98
N ARG A 25 4.41 -4.76 -9.19
CA ARG A 25 5.74 -5.29 -8.88
C ARG A 25 5.69 -6.72 -8.36
N MET A 26 4.83 -6.98 -7.37
CA MET A 26 4.67 -8.30 -6.76
C MET A 26 4.03 -9.33 -7.70
N SER A 27 3.19 -8.90 -8.65
CA SER A 27 2.54 -9.80 -9.60
C SER A 27 3.42 -10.22 -10.78
N LEU A 28 4.35 -9.34 -11.19
CA LEU A 28 5.17 -9.56 -12.39
C LEU A 28 5.89 -10.91 -12.45
N PRO A 29 6.50 -11.43 -11.36
CA PRO A 29 7.16 -12.74 -11.37
C PRO A 29 6.23 -13.92 -11.68
N TYR A 30 4.91 -13.76 -11.53
CA TYR A 30 3.95 -14.87 -11.56
C TYR A 30 3.03 -14.88 -12.79
N PHE A 31 3.01 -13.81 -13.61
CA PHE A 31 2.14 -13.75 -14.80
C PHE A 31 2.38 -14.92 -15.77
N ALA A 32 3.64 -15.24 -16.05
CA ALA A 32 3.97 -16.32 -17.00
C ALA A 32 3.41 -17.67 -16.56
N LYS A 33 3.47 -17.97 -15.25
CA LYS A 33 2.90 -19.19 -14.65
C LYS A 33 1.37 -19.23 -14.76
N CYS A 34 0.72 -18.07 -14.91
CA CYS A 34 -0.72 -17.95 -15.09
C CYS A 34 -1.13 -17.86 -16.56
N GLY A 35 -0.22 -18.09 -17.52
CA GLY A 35 -0.52 -17.99 -18.95
C GLY A 35 -0.62 -16.54 -19.48
N TRP A 36 -0.08 -15.57 -18.73
CA TRP A 36 -0.08 -14.15 -19.08
C TRP A 36 1.34 -13.63 -19.29
N ARG A 37 1.52 -12.76 -20.27
CA ARG A 37 2.67 -11.86 -20.43
C ARG A 37 2.25 -10.46 -20.00
N ALA A 38 3.18 -9.65 -19.50
CA ALA A 38 2.90 -8.27 -19.11
C ALA A 38 3.87 -7.29 -19.76
N THR A 39 3.35 -6.17 -20.23
CA THR A 39 4.12 -4.96 -20.55
C THR A 39 3.65 -3.84 -19.63
N VAL A 40 4.58 -3.14 -18.98
CA VAL A 40 4.25 -2.02 -18.10
C VAL A 40 4.39 -0.70 -18.85
N LEU A 41 3.38 0.16 -18.81
CA LEU A 41 3.41 1.54 -19.26
C LEU A 41 3.50 2.46 -18.04
N ALA A 42 4.61 3.19 -17.94
CA ALA A 42 4.94 4.00 -16.77
C ALA A 42 5.51 5.37 -17.17
N VAL A 43 5.56 6.30 -16.22
CA VAL A 43 6.22 7.60 -16.42
C VAL A 43 7.71 7.45 -16.09
N SER A 44 8.56 8.17 -16.81
CA SER A 44 9.98 8.22 -16.52
C SER A 44 10.24 8.87 -15.13
N PRO A 45 11.12 8.30 -14.28
CA PRO A 45 11.29 8.71 -12.89
C PRO A 45 11.59 10.20 -12.68
N GLU A 46 12.26 10.86 -13.62
CA GLU A 46 12.60 12.28 -13.57
C GLU A 46 11.38 13.23 -13.58
N TYR A 47 10.19 12.73 -13.98
CA TYR A 47 8.94 13.49 -13.94
C TYR A 47 8.02 13.14 -12.78
N VAL A 48 8.42 12.17 -11.95
CA VAL A 48 7.66 11.67 -10.82
C VAL A 48 8.26 12.22 -9.53
N GLU A 49 7.41 12.80 -8.70
CA GLU A 49 7.83 13.29 -7.39
C GLU A 49 7.89 12.12 -6.42
N GLY A 50 8.99 11.99 -5.69
CA GLY A 50 9.19 10.91 -4.73
C GLY A 50 10.65 10.51 -4.61
N LYS A 51 10.95 9.69 -3.60
CA LYS A 51 12.29 9.13 -3.41
C LYS A 51 12.51 8.01 -4.42
N GLN A 52 13.62 8.11 -5.16
CA GLN A 52 14.06 7.00 -6.02
C GLN A 52 14.79 5.97 -5.16
N ASP A 53 14.55 4.70 -5.47
CA ASP A 53 15.13 3.52 -4.86
C ASP A 53 15.58 2.59 -5.99
N SER A 54 16.88 2.55 -6.24
CA SER A 54 17.46 1.72 -7.29
C SER A 54 17.39 0.23 -6.96
N MET A 55 17.43 -0.15 -5.68
CA MET A 55 17.33 -1.55 -5.27
C MET A 55 15.94 -2.12 -5.55
N LEU A 56 14.91 -1.27 -5.56
CA LEU A 56 13.55 -1.67 -5.92
C LEU A 56 13.46 -2.30 -7.32
N LEU A 57 14.33 -1.89 -8.26
CA LEU A 57 14.41 -2.51 -9.59
C LEU A 57 14.83 -3.98 -9.54
N ARG A 58 15.57 -4.41 -8.50
CA ARG A 58 15.97 -5.81 -8.32
C ARG A 58 14.81 -6.74 -7.98
N THR A 59 13.69 -6.17 -7.55
CA THR A 59 12.45 -6.91 -7.26
C THR A 59 11.56 -7.11 -8.49
N VAL A 60 11.92 -6.49 -9.62
CA VAL A 60 11.21 -6.62 -10.90
C VAL A 60 11.98 -7.61 -11.78
N PRO A 61 11.33 -8.62 -12.39
CA PRO A 61 11.99 -9.51 -13.34
C PRO A 61 12.65 -8.73 -14.48
N THR A 62 13.90 -9.04 -14.81
CA THR A 62 14.67 -8.38 -15.88
C THR A 62 14.04 -8.53 -17.27
N THR A 63 13.22 -9.56 -17.46
CA THR A 63 12.45 -9.81 -18.68
C THR A 63 11.20 -8.92 -18.81
N THR A 64 10.86 -8.13 -17.79
CA THR A 64 9.70 -7.24 -17.82
C THR A 64 9.96 -6.08 -18.79
N ARG A 65 9.17 -6.00 -19.87
CA ARG A 65 9.19 -4.85 -20.77
C ARG A 65 8.50 -3.65 -20.11
N VAL A 66 9.23 -2.55 -19.95
CA VAL A 66 8.69 -1.29 -19.40
C VAL A 66 8.79 -0.17 -20.44
N ILE A 67 7.64 0.33 -20.90
CA ILE A 67 7.53 1.50 -21.77
C ILE A 67 7.47 2.74 -20.88
N ARG A 68 8.51 3.58 -20.95
CA ARG A 68 8.59 4.83 -20.20
C ARG A 68 8.17 6.03 -21.04
N THR A 69 7.37 6.92 -20.46
CA THR A 69 6.93 8.15 -21.12
C THR A 69 7.30 9.38 -20.30
N ARG A 70 7.51 10.50 -20.99
CA ARG A 70 7.62 11.80 -20.34
C ARG A 70 6.31 12.19 -19.65
N ALA A 71 6.36 13.22 -18.80
CA ALA A 71 5.20 13.98 -18.36
C ALA A 71 5.55 15.48 -18.33
N LEU A 72 4.58 16.35 -18.13
CA LEU A 72 4.90 17.77 -17.90
C LEU A 72 5.69 17.94 -16.58
N PRO A 73 6.77 18.73 -16.53
CA PRO A 73 7.57 18.92 -15.32
C PRO A 73 6.75 19.54 -14.17
N ALA A 74 6.77 18.91 -13.00
CA ALA A 74 5.99 19.34 -11.83
C ALA A 74 6.29 20.79 -11.41
N LYS A 75 7.56 21.22 -11.47
CA LYS A 75 7.98 22.60 -11.16
C LYS A 75 7.28 23.65 -12.03
N ARG A 76 7.00 23.34 -13.31
CA ARG A 76 6.35 24.26 -14.25
C ARG A 76 4.84 24.25 -14.05
N THR A 77 4.23 23.07 -13.98
CA THR A 77 2.77 22.94 -13.90
C THR A 77 2.20 23.34 -12.53
N ARG A 78 2.98 23.25 -11.45
CA ARG A 78 2.57 23.72 -10.13
C ARG A 78 2.32 25.23 -10.08
N ARG A 79 3.06 26.03 -10.86
CA ARG A 79 2.79 27.48 -11.01
C ARG A 79 1.40 27.75 -11.59
N LEU A 80 0.86 26.80 -12.35
CA LEU A 80 -0.47 26.84 -12.95
C LEU A 80 -1.52 26.05 -12.13
N GLY A 81 -1.17 25.59 -10.92
CA GLY A 81 -2.08 24.83 -10.05
C GLY A 81 -2.23 23.35 -10.39
N VAL A 82 -1.44 22.79 -11.32
CA VAL A 82 -1.52 21.36 -11.72
C VAL A 82 -0.35 20.58 -11.14
N GLY A 83 -0.58 19.90 -10.01
CA GLY A 83 0.40 19.01 -9.37
C GLY A 83 0.24 17.53 -9.72
N ASN A 84 -1.00 17.07 -9.96
CA ASN A 84 -1.33 15.65 -10.11
C ASN A 84 -0.59 15.00 -11.29
N LEU A 85 0.17 13.93 -11.03
CA LEU A 85 0.94 13.22 -12.05
C LEU A 85 0.06 12.71 -13.20
N GLY A 86 -1.13 12.19 -12.88
CA GLY A 86 -2.04 11.63 -13.88
C GLY A 86 -2.44 12.66 -14.94
N LEU A 87 -2.75 13.89 -14.54
CA LEU A 87 -3.04 14.99 -15.47
C LEU A 87 -1.81 15.38 -16.30
N ARG A 88 -0.63 15.48 -15.67
CA ARG A 88 0.63 15.85 -16.34
C ARG A 88 1.09 14.81 -17.37
N ALA A 89 0.79 13.54 -17.11
CA ALA A 89 1.24 12.41 -17.93
C ALA A 89 0.21 11.95 -18.96
N LEU A 90 -1.07 12.30 -18.80
CA LEU A 90 -2.19 11.80 -19.62
C LEU A 90 -1.93 11.82 -21.14
N PRO A 91 -1.50 12.93 -21.77
CA PRO A 91 -1.31 12.93 -23.23
C PRO A 91 -0.11 12.08 -23.68
N PHE A 92 0.88 11.87 -22.84
CA PHE A 92 2.06 11.07 -23.16
C PHE A 92 1.77 9.58 -23.01
N LEU A 93 1.11 9.19 -21.92
CA LEU A 93 0.63 7.83 -21.69
C LEU A 93 -0.38 7.42 -22.77
N SER A 94 -1.30 8.32 -23.14
CA SER A 94 -2.26 8.09 -24.23
C SER A 94 -1.56 7.73 -25.55
N ARG A 95 -0.60 8.56 -26.00
CA ARG A 95 0.14 8.33 -27.25
C ARG A 95 0.99 7.07 -27.21
N ALA A 96 1.65 6.79 -26.09
CA ALA A 96 2.48 5.60 -25.96
C ALA A 96 1.65 4.32 -25.90
N GLY A 97 0.52 4.34 -25.18
CA GLY A 97 -0.42 3.22 -25.18
C GLY A 97 -1.05 3.00 -26.55
N ASP A 98 -1.43 4.06 -27.26
CA ASP A 98 -1.93 3.94 -28.64
C ASP A 98 -0.89 3.31 -29.58
N ARG A 99 0.38 3.70 -29.47
CA ARG A 99 1.47 3.07 -30.25
C ARG A 99 1.68 1.61 -29.89
N ALA A 100 1.65 1.28 -28.60
CA ALA A 100 1.81 -0.11 -28.15
C ALA A 100 0.68 -0.97 -28.69
N LEU A 101 -0.58 -0.55 -28.46
CA LEU A 101 -1.79 -1.25 -28.89
C LEU A 101 -1.94 -1.34 -30.42
N SER A 102 -1.31 -0.44 -31.19
CA SER A 102 -1.25 -0.56 -32.64
C SER A 102 -0.16 -1.51 -33.14
N SER A 103 0.88 -1.74 -32.35
CA SER A 103 2.09 -2.48 -32.77
C SER A 103 2.09 -3.95 -32.38
N GLU A 104 1.40 -4.32 -31.31
CA GLU A 104 1.30 -5.69 -30.83
C GLU A 104 -0.09 -5.94 -30.24
N HIS A 105 -0.50 -7.20 -30.20
CA HIS A 105 -1.79 -7.59 -29.65
C HIS A 105 -1.77 -7.58 -28.12
N PHE A 106 -2.79 -6.95 -27.51
CA PHE A 106 -3.05 -7.01 -26.07
C PHE A 106 -4.48 -7.47 -25.83
N ASP A 107 -4.63 -8.47 -24.97
CA ASP A 107 -5.93 -9.00 -24.56
C ASP A 107 -6.63 -8.12 -23.51
N LEU A 108 -5.84 -7.38 -22.72
CA LEU A 108 -6.36 -6.59 -21.60
C LEU A 108 -5.50 -5.36 -21.29
N VAL A 109 -6.13 -4.29 -20.84
CA VAL A 109 -5.46 -3.20 -20.12
C VAL A 109 -5.78 -3.26 -18.63
N PHE A 110 -4.75 -3.22 -17.79
CA PHE A 110 -4.91 -3.21 -16.34
C PHE A 110 -4.37 -1.91 -15.72
N PHE A 111 -5.21 -1.17 -15.01
CA PHE A 111 -4.82 0.06 -14.32
C PHE A 111 -4.61 -0.21 -12.83
N SER A 112 -3.39 -0.04 -12.34
CA SER A 112 -3.03 -0.22 -10.93
C SER A 112 -2.14 0.95 -10.50
N THR A 113 -2.81 1.97 -9.96
CA THR A 113 -2.25 3.31 -9.76
C THR A 113 -3.19 4.19 -8.93
N THR A 114 -2.63 5.14 -8.17
CA THR A 114 -3.38 6.24 -7.53
C THR A 114 -3.34 7.54 -8.35
N ALA A 115 -2.60 7.57 -9.46
CA ALA A 115 -2.69 8.63 -10.47
C ALA A 115 -3.99 8.53 -11.29
N PHE A 116 -5.14 8.55 -10.61
CA PHE A 116 -6.45 8.18 -11.15
C PHE A 116 -6.85 8.80 -12.50
N PRO A 117 -6.53 10.06 -12.84
CA PRO A 117 -6.93 10.64 -14.13
C PRO A 117 -6.49 9.82 -15.35
N VAL A 118 -5.42 9.01 -15.26
CA VAL A 118 -4.98 8.16 -16.38
C VAL A 118 -5.94 7.00 -16.66
N MET A 119 -6.80 6.62 -15.71
CA MET A 119 -7.73 5.50 -15.89
C MET A 119 -8.76 5.75 -16.99
N VAL A 120 -9.04 7.02 -17.34
CA VAL A 120 -9.92 7.35 -18.48
C VAL A 120 -9.42 6.80 -19.82
N LEU A 121 -8.11 6.51 -19.92
CA LEU A 121 -7.52 5.90 -21.10
C LEU A 121 -8.10 4.50 -21.36
N GLY A 122 -8.62 3.81 -20.35
CA GLY A 122 -9.33 2.54 -20.52
C GLY A 122 -10.49 2.65 -21.50
N ARG A 123 -11.32 3.69 -21.39
CA ARG A 123 -12.42 3.93 -22.34
C ARG A 123 -11.95 4.31 -23.73
N ARG A 124 -10.87 5.08 -23.81
CA ARG A 124 -10.26 5.43 -25.10
C ARG A 124 -9.80 4.17 -25.82
N TRP A 125 -9.07 3.30 -25.14
CA TRP A 125 -8.50 2.09 -25.73
C TRP A 125 -9.54 1.00 -25.97
N LEU A 126 -10.59 0.92 -25.14
CA LEU A 126 -11.77 0.10 -25.45
C LEU A 126 -12.46 0.57 -26.74
N LYS A 127 -12.65 1.89 -26.93
CA LYS A 127 -13.31 2.42 -28.13
C LYS A 127 -12.45 2.26 -29.38
N ARG A 128 -11.15 2.55 -29.28
CA ARG A 128 -10.24 2.62 -30.43
C ARG A 128 -9.66 1.27 -30.83
N TRP A 129 -9.28 0.45 -29.84
CA TRP A 129 -8.54 -0.79 -30.05
C TRP A 129 -9.35 -2.03 -29.63
N ARG A 130 -10.59 -1.85 -29.15
CA ARG A 130 -11.47 -2.94 -28.68
C ARG A 130 -10.86 -3.78 -27.54
N VAL A 131 -9.89 -3.23 -26.81
CA VAL A 131 -9.24 -3.92 -25.68
C VAL A 131 -10.00 -3.62 -24.38
N PRO A 132 -10.51 -4.63 -23.67
CA PRO A 132 -11.18 -4.45 -22.37
C PRO A 132 -10.21 -3.95 -21.31
N TYR A 133 -10.76 -3.39 -20.22
CA TYR A 133 -9.93 -2.89 -19.13
C TYR A 133 -10.45 -3.24 -17.74
N VAL A 134 -9.50 -3.48 -16.84
CA VAL A 134 -9.71 -3.71 -15.40
C VAL A 134 -9.09 -2.57 -14.61
N LEU A 135 -9.79 -2.10 -13.58
CA LEU A 135 -9.35 -1.04 -12.69
C LEU A 135 -9.01 -1.62 -11.31
N ASP A 136 -7.89 -1.23 -10.71
CA ASP A 136 -7.51 -1.58 -9.34
C ASP A 136 -7.57 -0.34 -8.45
N PHE A 137 -8.61 -0.27 -7.62
CA PHE A 137 -8.84 0.77 -6.64
C PHE A 137 -8.11 0.44 -5.34
N GLN A 138 -6.96 1.08 -5.19
CA GLN A 138 -6.10 0.99 -4.01
C GLN A 138 -6.43 2.04 -2.96
N ASP A 139 -6.90 3.20 -3.43
CA ASP A 139 -7.43 4.30 -2.62
C ASP A 139 -8.77 4.75 -3.23
N PRO A 140 -9.65 5.39 -2.45
CA PRO A 140 -10.84 6.03 -3.00
C PRO A 140 -10.43 7.23 -3.88
N TRP A 141 -10.85 7.24 -5.15
CA TRP A 141 -10.60 8.39 -6.04
C TRP A 141 -11.26 9.66 -5.47
N LEU A 142 -12.49 9.53 -4.98
CA LEU A 142 -13.17 10.59 -4.24
C LEU A 142 -13.30 10.21 -2.76
N SER A 143 -12.75 11.05 -1.90
CA SER A 143 -12.86 10.96 -0.46
C SER A 143 -12.96 12.34 0.17
N ASP A 144 -13.92 12.49 1.09
CA ASP A 144 -14.09 13.69 1.91
C ASP A 144 -13.27 13.62 3.22
N TYR A 145 -12.58 12.50 3.49
CA TYR A 145 -11.87 12.23 4.74
C TYR A 145 -10.91 13.35 5.15
N HIS A 146 -10.07 13.82 4.21
CA HIS A 146 -9.13 14.90 4.50
C HIS A 146 -9.81 16.25 4.70
N TYR A 147 -10.90 16.53 3.98
CA TYR A 147 -11.64 17.78 4.09
C TYR A 147 -12.36 17.89 5.45
N GLN A 148 -12.98 16.80 5.90
CA GLN A 148 -13.63 16.72 7.20
C GLN A 148 -12.66 16.95 8.37
N ARG A 149 -11.37 16.64 8.18
CA ARG A 149 -10.36 16.69 9.24
C ARG A 149 -9.59 18.02 9.30
N THR A 150 -9.34 18.68 8.16
CA THR A 150 -8.51 19.91 8.12
C THR A 150 -9.30 21.21 7.94
N GLY A 151 -10.62 21.14 7.67
CA GLY A 151 -11.51 22.32 7.57
C GLY A 151 -11.25 23.26 6.37
N SER A 152 -10.11 23.14 5.68
CA SER A 152 -9.77 23.89 4.47
C SER A 152 -8.90 23.06 3.52
N PRO A 153 -9.26 22.96 2.23
CA PRO A 153 -8.50 22.19 1.26
C PRO A 153 -7.27 22.97 0.73
N PRO A 154 -6.20 22.26 0.32
CA PRO A 154 -5.04 22.89 -0.32
C PRO A 154 -5.44 23.69 -1.57
N GLY A 155 -5.09 24.99 -1.62
CA GLY A 155 -5.37 25.85 -2.77
C GLY A 155 -6.76 26.50 -2.80
N GLY A 156 -7.53 26.41 -1.70
CA GLY A 156 -8.80 27.11 -1.53
C GLY A 156 -10.03 26.35 -2.03
N ARG A 157 -11.20 26.72 -1.49
CA ARG A 157 -12.48 26.01 -1.73
C ARG A 157 -12.88 25.93 -3.20
N PHE A 158 -12.65 27.00 -3.97
CA PHE A 158 -13.01 27.05 -5.39
C PHE A 158 -12.21 26.05 -6.24
N ARG A 159 -10.87 26.07 -6.14
CA ARG A 159 -10.00 25.14 -6.88
C ARG A 159 -10.23 23.69 -6.47
N TYR A 160 -10.46 23.46 -5.19
CA TYR A 160 -10.86 22.15 -4.69
C TYR A 160 -12.17 21.68 -5.31
N GLY A 161 -13.20 22.55 -5.33
CA GLY A 161 -14.49 22.25 -5.97
C GLY A 161 -14.36 21.86 -7.44
N LEU A 162 -13.57 22.62 -8.22
CA LEU A 162 -13.30 22.28 -9.62
C LEU A 162 -12.59 20.92 -9.76
N THR A 163 -11.58 20.66 -8.93
CA THR A 163 -10.83 19.39 -8.95
C THR A 163 -11.74 18.22 -8.59
N GLN A 164 -12.61 18.39 -7.59
CA GLN A 164 -13.59 17.37 -7.18
C GLN A 164 -14.66 17.13 -8.24
N ASN A 165 -15.17 18.18 -8.90
CA ASN A 165 -16.11 18.05 -10.01
C ASN A 165 -15.49 17.28 -11.18
N LEU A 166 -14.25 17.62 -11.55
CA LEU A 166 -13.50 16.90 -12.57
C LEU A 166 -13.29 15.44 -12.16
N ALA A 167 -12.85 15.17 -10.93
CA ALA A 167 -12.66 13.81 -10.44
C ALA A 167 -13.98 13.01 -10.45
N ARG A 168 -15.10 13.61 -10.04
CA ARG A 168 -16.44 13.00 -10.12
C ARG A 168 -16.83 12.62 -11.53
N TRP A 169 -16.57 13.52 -12.49
CA TRP A 169 -16.84 13.25 -13.89
C TRP A 169 -15.93 12.13 -14.44
N LEU A 170 -14.62 12.18 -14.15
CA LEU A 170 -13.64 11.19 -14.61
C LEU A 170 -13.92 9.80 -14.00
N GLU A 171 -14.24 9.72 -12.71
CA GLU A 171 -14.58 8.46 -12.01
C GLU A 171 -15.84 7.84 -12.63
N HIS A 172 -16.92 8.63 -12.73
CA HIS A 172 -18.16 8.21 -13.38
C HIS A 172 -17.93 7.74 -14.83
N TYR A 173 -17.20 8.55 -15.60
CA TYR A 173 -16.88 8.25 -16.99
C TYR A 173 -16.15 6.92 -17.09
N THR A 174 -15.10 6.72 -16.30
CA THR A 174 -14.23 5.54 -16.35
C THR A 174 -14.96 4.26 -15.91
N LEU A 175 -15.76 4.31 -14.84
CA LEU A 175 -16.43 3.12 -14.30
C LEU A 175 -17.49 2.55 -15.24
N LYS A 176 -18.18 3.40 -16.02
CA LYS A 176 -19.31 3.01 -16.88
C LYS A 176 -19.04 1.88 -17.89
N ARG A 177 -17.78 1.63 -18.25
CA ARG A 177 -17.39 0.61 -19.25
C ARG A 177 -16.27 -0.30 -18.76
N ALA A 178 -15.95 -0.27 -17.46
CA ALA A 178 -14.94 -1.15 -16.90
C ALA A 178 -15.41 -2.60 -16.99
N SER A 179 -14.54 -3.49 -17.48
CA SER A 179 -14.87 -4.92 -17.56
C SER A 179 -14.91 -5.56 -16.18
N HIS A 180 -14.05 -5.09 -15.26
CA HIS A 180 -14.04 -5.51 -13.86
C HIS A 180 -13.34 -4.47 -12.98
N ILE A 181 -13.65 -4.46 -11.69
CA ILE A 181 -13.05 -3.58 -10.69
C ILE A 181 -12.45 -4.45 -9.57
N ILE A 182 -11.17 -4.26 -9.32
CA ILE A 182 -10.46 -4.81 -8.16
C ILE A 182 -10.43 -3.74 -7.07
N SER A 183 -10.66 -4.11 -5.82
CA SER A 183 -10.47 -3.21 -4.67
C SER A 183 -9.62 -3.85 -3.59
N VAL A 184 -8.82 -3.04 -2.89
CA VAL A 184 -8.01 -3.53 -1.76
C VAL A 184 -8.82 -3.76 -0.48
N SER A 185 -9.99 -3.15 -0.37
CA SER A 185 -10.86 -3.17 0.81
C SER A 185 -12.30 -3.54 0.44
N PRO A 186 -13.01 -4.30 1.27
CA PRO A 186 -14.44 -4.57 1.10
C PRO A 186 -15.32 -3.32 1.31
N ALA A 187 -14.78 -2.25 1.91
CA ALA A 187 -15.52 -0.98 2.05
C ALA A 187 -15.70 -0.26 0.70
N TYR A 188 -14.71 -0.34 -0.19
CA TYR A 188 -14.71 0.46 -1.43
C TYR A 188 -15.80 0.08 -2.44
N PRO A 189 -16.08 -1.21 -2.69
CA PRO A 189 -17.24 -1.60 -3.49
C PRO A 189 -18.53 -1.00 -2.95
N LYS A 190 -18.76 -1.05 -1.62
CA LYS A 190 -19.96 -0.46 -1.00
C LYS A 190 -20.05 1.04 -1.25
N THR A 191 -18.95 1.77 -1.06
CA THR A 191 -18.89 3.23 -1.34
C THR A 191 -19.18 3.54 -2.81
N LEU A 192 -18.60 2.78 -3.74
CA LEU A 192 -18.82 2.98 -5.17
C LEU A 192 -20.25 2.64 -5.59
N GLN A 193 -20.84 1.58 -5.05
CA GLN A 193 -22.23 1.20 -5.31
C GLN A 193 -23.22 2.21 -4.74
N GLN A 194 -22.96 2.73 -3.54
CA GLN A 194 -23.75 3.82 -2.96
C GLN A 194 -23.73 5.07 -3.84
N ARG A 195 -22.56 5.43 -4.36
CA ARG A 195 -22.37 6.59 -5.25
C ARG A 195 -22.93 6.37 -6.65
N TYR A 196 -22.84 5.13 -7.15
CA TYR A 196 -23.18 4.75 -8.52
C TYR A 196 -24.03 3.47 -8.51
N GLN A 197 -25.34 3.65 -8.33
CA GLN A 197 -26.32 2.56 -8.14
C GLN A 197 -26.42 1.57 -9.32
N TRP A 198 -25.90 1.93 -10.51
CA TRP A 198 -25.82 1.02 -11.67
C TRP A 198 -24.66 0.03 -11.60
N LEU A 199 -23.79 0.10 -10.58
CA LEU A 199 -22.71 -0.86 -10.38
C LEU A 199 -23.21 -2.07 -9.59
N SER A 200 -23.11 -3.26 -10.19
CA SER A 200 -23.51 -4.50 -9.56
C SER A 200 -22.35 -5.15 -8.79
N ALA A 201 -22.69 -5.98 -7.78
CA ALA A 201 -21.69 -6.60 -6.92
C ALA A 201 -20.72 -7.53 -7.68
N ASP A 202 -21.18 -8.17 -8.77
CA ASP A 202 -20.39 -9.08 -9.60
C ASP A 202 -19.35 -8.36 -10.48
N GLN A 203 -19.37 -7.02 -10.52
CA GLN A 203 -18.33 -6.21 -11.16
C GLN A 203 -17.12 -5.97 -10.26
N PHE A 204 -17.19 -6.39 -8.99
CA PHE A 204 -16.13 -6.17 -8.02
C PHE A 204 -15.44 -7.47 -7.61
N THR A 205 -14.16 -7.38 -7.30
CA THR A 205 -13.45 -8.42 -6.53
C THR A 205 -12.54 -7.74 -5.53
N VAL A 206 -12.73 -8.07 -4.25
CA VAL A 206 -11.82 -7.63 -3.20
C VAL A 206 -10.56 -8.49 -3.27
N LEU A 207 -9.44 -7.84 -3.57
CA LEU A 207 -8.11 -8.44 -3.62
C LEU A 207 -7.17 -7.50 -2.83
N PRO A 208 -6.83 -7.82 -1.57
CA PRO A 208 -5.96 -6.94 -0.79
C PRO A 208 -4.55 -6.88 -1.39
N PHE A 209 -3.71 -6.00 -0.83
CA PHE A 209 -2.27 -6.19 -0.95
C PHE A 209 -1.83 -7.43 -0.16
N GLY A 210 -0.65 -7.92 -0.49
CA GLY A 210 -0.04 -9.06 0.18
C GLY A 210 1.45 -8.85 0.37
N VAL A 211 2.19 -9.96 0.40
CA VAL A 211 3.65 -9.94 0.53
C VAL A 211 4.31 -10.80 -0.55
N ALA A 212 5.45 -10.32 -1.06
CA ALA A 212 6.30 -11.10 -1.95
C ALA A 212 7.41 -11.78 -1.15
N GLU A 213 7.36 -13.11 -1.07
CA GLU A 213 8.38 -13.92 -0.39
C GLU A 213 9.78 -13.68 -0.97
N ASN A 214 9.86 -13.54 -2.29
CA ASN A 214 11.10 -13.23 -3.01
C ASN A 214 11.77 -11.94 -2.53
N ASP A 215 11.04 -10.98 -1.95
CA ASP A 215 11.68 -9.76 -1.43
C ASP A 215 12.56 -10.09 -0.20
N PHE A 216 12.16 -11.04 0.64
CA PHE A 216 12.95 -11.50 1.79
C PHE A 216 14.15 -12.33 1.34
N GLU A 217 14.02 -13.10 0.26
CA GLU A 217 15.14 -13.80 -0.38
C GLU A 217 16.13 -12.82 -1.00
N LEU A 218 15.63 -11.73 -1.61
CA LEU A 218 16.46 -10.65 -2.16
C LEU A 218 17.23 -9.91 -1.08
N VAL A 219 16.60 -9.62 0.08
CA VAL A 219 17.30 -9.03 1.22
C VAL A 219 18.52 -9.86 1.63
N LYS A 220 18.37 -11.20 1.67
CA LYS A 220 19.45 -12.13 2.01
C LYS A 220 20.51 -12.20 0.90
N SER A 221 20.10 -12.42 -0.34
CA SER A 221 21.01 -12.65 -1.48
C SER A 221 21.79 -11.41 -1.91
N LEU A 222 21.26 -10.22 -1.67
CA LEU A 222 21.94 -8.95 -1.96
C LEU A 222 22.76 -8.42 -0.77
N ASP A 223 22.80 -9.16 0.35
CA ASP A 223 23.38 -8.71 1.62
C ASP A 223 22.94 -7.27 1.98
N VAL A 224 21.64 -7.00 1.88
CA VAL A 224 21.11 -5.66 2.12
C VAL A 224 21.45 -5.25 3.55
N ARG A 225 22.05 -4.07 3.71
CA ARG A 225 22.32 -3.46 5.02
C ARG A 225 21.31 -2.34 5.29
N GLN A 226 21.04 -2.12 6.57
CA GLN A 226 20.22 -1.00 7.04
C GLN A 226 21.03 -0.07 7.94
N ARG A 227 20.65 1.21 7.96
CA ARG A 227 21.38 2.30 8.63
C ARG A 227 20.63 2.93 9.81
N VAL A 228 19.55 2.29 10.25
CA VAL A 228 18.71 2.75 11.37
C VAL A 228 19.38 2.44 12.69
N PHE A 229 19.91 1.22 12.86
CA PHE A 229 20.58 0.79 14.09
C PHE A 229 21.62 -0.30 13.79
N ASP A 230 22.59 -0.49 14.69
CA ASP A 230 23.51 -1.62 14.64
C ASP A 230 22.97 -2.78 15.49
N PRO A 231 22.59 -3.93 14.89
CA PRO A 231 22.05 -5.06 15.65
C PRO A 231 23.04 -5.68 16.65
N GLN A 232 24.33 -5.28 16.62
CA GLN A 232 25.40 -5.79 17.46
C GLN A 232 25.87 -4.78 18.53
N ASP A 233 25.18 -3.65 18.71
CA ASP A 233 25.56 -2.61 19.68
C ASP A 233 25.27 -2.96 21.16
N GLY A 234 24.72 -4.16 21.40
CA GLY A 234 24.35 -4.65 22.73
C GLY A 234 23.01 -4.12 23.27
N LYS A 235 22.27 -3.33 22.48
CA LYS A 235 20.92 -2.86 22.82
C LYS A 235 19.85 -3.81 22.29
N ARG A 236 18.63 -3.63 22.81
CA ARG A 236 17.44 -4.33 22.35
C ARG A 236 16.68 -3.42 21.40
N HIS A 237 16.57 -3.80 20.13
CA HIS A 237 15.95 -2.96 19.11
C HIS A 237 14.55 -3.45 18.75
N TRP A 238 13.54 -2.65 19.08
CA TRP A 238 12.16 -2.89 18.68
C TRP A 238 11.81 -1.94 17.55
N VAL A 239 11.14 -2.44 16.50
CA VAL A 239 11.00 -1.69 15.26
C VAL A 239 9.55 -1.55 14.80
N TYR A 240 9.23 -0.35 14.34
CA TYR A 240 8.11 -0.03 13.49
C TYR A 240 8.62 0.65 12.21
N VAL A 241 8.22 0.13 11.05
CA VAL A 241 8.38 0.78 9.75
C VAL A 241 7.02 1.04 9.10
N GLY A 242 6.72 2.31 8.84
CA GLY A 242 5.50 2.71 8.16
C GLY A 242 5.08 4.14 8.47
N ALA A 243 4.15 4.66 7.68
CA ALA A 243 3.53 5.96 7.97
C ALA A 243 2.75 5.89 9.29
N GLY A 244 3.04 6.83 10.19
CA GLY A 244 2.39 7.04 11.47
C GLY A 244 1.39 8.20 11.43
N GLY A 245 1.31 8.95 12.52
CA GLY A 245 0.49 10.16 12.64
C GLY A 245 -0.64 10.07 13.66
N ALA A 246 -1.41 11.15 13.76
CA ALA A 246 -2.41 11.34 14.82
C ALA A 246 -3.47 10.24 14.88
N ALA A 247 -3.76 9.56 13.77
CA ALA A 247 -4.71 8.44 13.73
C ALA A 247 -4.22 7.18 14.48
N MET A 248 -2.96 7.12 14.90
CA MET A 248 -2.40 6.00 15.67
C MET A 248 -2.19 6.34 17.14
N THR A 249 -2.68 7.51 17.60
CA THR A 249 -2.51 7.95 18.99
C THR A 249 -3.14 6.98 19.98
N THR A 250 -4.33 6.47 19.65
CA THR A 250 -5.11 5.54 20.46
C THR A 250 -4.40 4.20 20.68
N SER A 251 -3.65 3.72 19.68
CA SER A 251 -2.92 2.47 19.75
C SER A 251 -1.56 2.64 20.42
N ILE A 252 -0.85 3.74 20.16
CA ILE A 252 0.54 3.89 20.63
C ILE A 252 0.67 4.41 22.06
N LYS A 253 -0.21 5.31 22.53
CA LYS A 253 -0.13 5.85 23.90
C LYS A 253 -0.25 4.76 24.97
N PRO A 254 -1.17 3.79 24.88
CA PRO A 254 -1.22 2.67 25.83
C PRO A 254 0.06 1.84 25.87
N PHE A 255 0.73 1.64 24.73
CA PHE A 255 2.04 0.98 24.69
C PHE A 255 3.10 1.76 25.48
N PHE A 256 3.21 3.08 25.26
CA PHE A 256 4.14 3.92 26.01
C PHE A 256 3.82 3.96 27.51
N ALA A 257 2.54 4.00 27.88
CA ALA A 257 2.11 3.94 29.28
C ALA A 257 2.49 2.62 29.95
N ALA A 258 2.30 1.49 29.26
CA ALA A 258 2.72 0.17 29.72
C ALA A 258 4.25 0.09 29.88
N LEU A 259 5.00 0.58 28.88
CA LEU A 259 6.46 0.63 28.91
C LEU A 259 6.98 1.45 30.11
N ARG A 260 6.43 2.64 30.34
CA ARG A 260 6.79 3.48 31.50
C ARG A 260 6.59 2.71 32.80
N LYS A 261 5.41 2.12 32.97
CA LYS A 261 5.05 1.40 34.21
C LYS A 261 6.00 0.22 34.47
N VAL A 262 6.30 -0.58 33.45
CA VAL A 262 7.19 -1.73 33.59
C VAL A 262 8.62 -1.30 33.95
N ARG A 263 9.12 -0.22 33.35
CA ARG A 263 10.43 0.37 33.70
C ARG A 263 10.45 0.89 35.14
N SER A 264 9.41 1.61 35.58
CA SER A 264 9.31 2.13 36.94
C SER A 264 9.20 1.03 38.00
N ASN A 265 8.68 -0.15 37.66
CA ASN A 265 8.53 -1.30 38.55
C ASN A 265 9.77 -2.22 38.59
N GLY A 266 10.96 -1.71 38.24
CA GLY A 266 12.22 -2.45 38.33
C GLY A 266 12.53 -3.36 37.14
N GLY A 267 11.85 -3.18 36.01
CA GLY A 267 12.07 -3.93 34.76
C GLY A 267 13.40 -3.58 34.05
N ARG A 268 14.54 -3.84 34.70
CA ARG A 268 15.90 -3.50 34.21
C ARG A 268 16.23 -4.09 32.84
N GLN A 269 15.56 -5.17 32.44
CA GLN A 269 15.68 -5.77 31.10
C GLN A 269 15.25 -4.85 29.93
N PHE A 270 14.65 -3.70 30.25
CA PHE A 270 14.26 -2.66 29.29
C PHE A 270 15.12 -1.39 29.41
N ASP A 271 16.17 -1.39 30.22
CA ASP A 271 17.07 -0.23 30.35
C ASP A 271 17.89 0.00 29.07
N ASN A 272 18.21 -1.07 28.35
CA ASN A 272 18.91 -1.03 27.05
C ASN A 272 17.95 -1.11 25.84
N LEU A 273 16.66 -0.84 26.04
CA LEU A 273 15.68 -0.86 24.95
C LEU A 273 15.77 0.41 24.11
N VAL A 274 15.67 0.26 22.78
CA VAL A 274 15.41 1.36 21.85
C VAL A 274 14.26 0.95 20.92
N VAL A 275 13.19 1.76 20.91
CA VAL A 275 12.04 1.59 20.03
C VAL A 275 12.17 2.56 18.86
N HIS A 276 12.37 1.98 17.67
CA HIS A 276 12.58 2.69 16.42
C HIS A 276 11.28 2.85 15.64
N PHE A 277 10.93 4.09 15.29
CA PHE A 277 9.84 4.39 14.35
C PHE A 277 10.40 4.98 13.07
N VAL A 278 10.22 4.30 11.93
CA VAL A 278 10.91 4.62 10.67
C VAL A 278 9.90 4.88 9.55
N GLY A 279 10.11 5.97 8.81
CA GLY A 279 9.27 6.35 7.66
C GLY A 279 7.86 6.83 8.05
N THR A 280 7.76 7.53 9.18
CA THR A 280 6.50 7.86 9.85
C THR A 280 5.72 9.01 9.22
N ASP A 281 6.34 9.80 8.35
CA ASP A 281 5.68 10.91 7.64
C ASP A 281 5.66 10.70 6.12
N TYR A 282 4.57 11.15 5.49
CA TYR A 282 4.44 11.22 4.03
C TYR A 282 5.15 12.45 3.45
N ALA A 283 5.37 13.50 4.26
CA ALA A 283 6.23 14.61 3.87
C ALA A 283 7.67 14.12 3.70
N ALA A 284 8.42 14.76 2.80
CA ALA A 284 9.77 14.37 2.45
C ALA A 284 10.78 15.47 2.82
N GLY A 285 11.99 15.06 3.21
CA GLY A 285 13.09 15.95 3.56
C GLY A 285 12.77 16.73 4.82
N ASP A 286 13.13 18.01 4.83
CA ASP A 286 12.99 18.91 5.99
C ASP A 286 11.54 19.20 6.40
N ARG A 287 10.57 18.75 5.60
CA ARG A 287 9.14 18.87 5.94
C ARG A 287 8.60 17.69 6.74
N ALA A 288 9.34 16.58 6.80
CA ALA A 288 8.94 15.39 7.55
C ALA A 288 9.04 15.68 9.06
N ARG A 289 8.03 15.28 9.82
CA ARG A 289 7.92 15.55 11.26
C ARG A 289 7.81 14.26 12.06
N GLU A 290 8.38 14.28 13.25
CA GLU A 290 8.18 13.24 14.25
C GLU A 290 6.71 13.21 14.68
N THR A 291 6.13 12.02 14.70
CA THR A 291 4.72 11.77 15.02
C THR A 291 4.54 10.92 16.28
N PHE A 292 5.53 10.08 16.62
CA PHE A 292 5.49 9.20 17.77
C PHE A 292 6.36 9.70 18.93
N LYS A 293 7.52 10.28 18.65
CA LYS A 293 8.43 10.79 19.67
C LYS A 293 7.81 11.89 20.56
N PRO A 294 7.00 12.84 20.03
CA PRO A 294 6.27 13.77 20.89
C PRO A 294 5.29 13.06 21.85
N LEU A 295 4.60 12.02 21.37
CA LEU A 295 3.69 11.22 22.21
C LEU A 295 4.45 10.39 23.26
N ALA A 296 5.64 9.90 22.92
CA ALA A 296 6.53 9.23 23.85
C ALA A 296 7.01 10.19 24.96
N ALA A 297 7.28 11.46 24.62
CA ALA A 297 7.65 12.49 25.59
C ALA A 297 6.50 12.81 26.55
N GLU A 298 5.27 12.96 26.05
CA GLU A 298 4.06 13.10 26.89
C GLU A 298 3.89 11.91 27.86
N CYS A 299 4.25 10.70 27.43
CA CYS A 299 4.18 9.50 28.25
C CYS A 299 5.41 9.27 29.13
N GLY A 300 6.46 10.09 29.05
CA GLY A 300 7.68 9.98 29.86
C GLY A 300 8.62 8.84 29.47
N VAL A 301 8.67 8.45 28.19
CA VAL A 301 9.53 7.37 27.66
C VAL A 301 10.30 7.79 26.40
N ALA A 302 10.48 9.08 26.16
CA ALA A 302 11.19 9.58 24.98
C ALA A 302 12.67 9.20 24.95
N ASP A 303 13.27 8.85 26.10
CA ASP A 303 14.66 8.43 26.24
C ASP A 303 14.96 7.09 25.55
N VAL A 304 13.94 6.27 25.32
CA VAL A 304 14.05 4.95 24.64
C VAL A 304 13.39 4.95 23.27
N VAL A 305 13.04 6.12 22.72
CA VAL A 305 12.35 6.23 21.42
C VAL A 305 13.20 7.02 20.42
N GLU A 306 13.50 6.37 19.31
CA GLU A 306 14.13 6.99 18.15
C GLU A 306 13.13 7.02 17.00
N GLU A 307 12.98 8.18 16.34
CA GLU A 307 12.09 8.34 15.20
C GLU A 307 12.86 8.91 14.02
N ILE A 308 12.75 8.23 12.87
CA ILE A 308 13.24 8.68 11.58
C ILE A 308 12.02 8.92 10.70
N PRO A 309 11.51 10.17 10.61
CA PRO A 309 10.28 10.46 9.89
C PRO A 309 10.36 10.16 8.38
N ASN A 310 11.55 10.31 7.82
CA ASN A 310 11.79 10.13 6.40
C ASN A 310 11.72 8.65 5.99
N ARG A 311 11.09 8.38 4.84
CA ARG A 311 11.09 7.05 4.24
C ARG A 311 12.50 6.60 3.85
N ILE A 312 12.80 5.34 4.15
CA ILE A 312 14.00 4.63 3.71
C ILE A 312 13.71 3.75 2.47
N PRO A 313 14.75 3.31 1.74
CA PRO A 313 14.61 2.30 0.68
C PRO A 313 13.82 1.07 1.13
N TYR A 314 13.10 0.45 0.20
CA TYR A 314 12.16 -0.62 0.50
C TYR A 314 12.84 -1.88 1.07
N LEU A 315 13.89 -2.39 0.43
CA LEU A 315 14.60 -3.57 0.95
C LEU A 315 15.34 -3.26 2.26
N GLU A 316 15.79 -2.01 2.45
CA GLU A 316 16.35 -1.55 3.72
C GLU A 316 15.30 -1.63 4.83
N SER A 317 14.05 -1.25 4.55
CA SER A 317 12.94 -1.37 5.51
C SER A 317 12.64 -2.82 5.90
N LEU A 318 12.71 -3.77 4.96
CA LEU A 318 12.56 -5.19 5.27
C LEU A 318 13.73 -5.69 6.14
N LYS A 319 14.95 -5.23 5.85
CA LYS A 319 16.12 -5.55 6.67
C LYS A 319 15.98 -5.02 8.10
N CYS A 320 15.41 -3.82 8.30
CA CYS A 320 15.09 -3.32 9.64
C CYS A 320 14.16 -4.26 10.42
N LEU A 321 13.13 -4.82 9.76
CA LEU A 321 12.24 -5.80 10.40
C LEU A 321 12.95 -7.11 10.73
N ILE A 322 13.83 -7.58 9.84
CA ILE A 322 14.61 -8.83 10.02
C ILE A 322 15.66 -8.68 11.12
N ASP A 323 16.25 -7.50 11.27
CA ASP A 323 17.29 -7.24 12.28
C ASP A 323 16.72 -6.92 13.67
N ALA A 324 15.47 -6.52 13.74
CA ALA A 324 14.81 -6.21 15.00
C ALA A 324 14.77 -7.43 15.93
N GLU A 325 14.83 -7.17 17.23
CA GLU A 325 14.50 -8.17 18.25
C GLU A 325 12.98 -8.37 18.33
N ALA A 326 12.23 -7.26 18.25
CA ALA A 326 10.76 -7.24 18.29
C ALA A 326 10.18 -6.27 17.27
N LEU A 327 8.90 -6.46 16.97
CA LEU A 327 8.10 -5.52 16.18
C LEU A 327 6.96 -4.96 17.03
N VAL A 328 6.69 -3.65 16.89
CA VAL A 328 5.54 -2.98 17.52
C VAL A 328 4.73 -2.31 16.43
N VAL A 329 3.46 -2.70 16.27
CA VAL A 329 2.62 -2.31 15.14
C VAL A 329 1.36 -1.59 15.63
N PRO A 330 1.41 -0.27 15.80
CA PRO A 330 0.23 0.53 16.08
C PRO A 330 -0.67 0.63 14.84
N GLY A 331 -1.95 0.36 15.02
CA GLY A 331 -3.03 0.51 14.05
C GLY A 331 -3.66 1.90 14.08
N SER A 332 -4.34 2.25 12.99
CA SER A 332 -5.13 3.48 12.86
C SER A 332 -6.49 3.36 13.56
N ASP A 333 -7.07 4.51 13.95
CA ASP A 333 -8.45 4.64 14.41
C ASP A 333 -9.49 4.31 13.31
N ASP A 334 -9.08 4.32 12.04
CA ASP A 334 -9.93 3.95 10.91
C ASP A 334 -9.98 2.42 10.75
N PRO A 335 -11.11 1.75 11.04
CA PRO A 335 -11.24 0.30 10.89
C PRO A 335 -11.13 -0.15 9.42
N GLY A 336 -11.42 0.74 8.47
CA GLY A 336 -11.30 0.49 7.03
C GLY A 336 -9.86 0.51 6.51
N TYR A 337 -8.88 0.91 7.33
CA TYR A 337 -7.48 0.93 6.95
C TYR A 337 -6.95 -0.48 6.70
N THR A 338 -6.34 -0.69 5.52
CA THR A 338 -6.02 -2.03 5.02
C THR A 338 -4.79 -2.65 5.67
N ALA A 339 -4.78 -3.98 5.77
CA ALA A 339 -3.72 -4.80 6.35
C ALA A 339 -2.38 -4.82 5.55
N SER A 340 -2.19 -3.99 4.52
CA SER A 340 -1.04 -4.11 3.60
C SER A 340 0.34 -4.14 4.27
N LYS A 341 0.52 -3.43 5.40
CA LYS A 341 1.77 -3.43 6.16
C LYS A 341 1.97 -4.68 7.01
N ILE A 342 0.92 -5.41 7.38
CA ILE A 342 1.07 -6.52 8.33
C ILE A 342 1.82 -7.70 7.73
N TYR A 343 1.65 -7.97 6.43
CA TYR A 343 2.22 -9.17 5.82
C TYR A 343 3.75 -9.20 5.81
N PRO A 344 4.47 -8.10 5.49
CA PRO A 344 5.93 -8.05 5.73
C PRO A 344 6.34 -8.28 7.19
N TYR A 345 5.55 -7.83 8.16
CA TYR A 345 5.86 -8.03 9.58
C TYR A 345 5.69 -9.50 9.99
N ILE A 346 4.62 -10.14 9.52
CA ILE A 346 4.42 -11.59 9.67
C ILE A 346 5.61 -12.33 9.04
N MET A 347 6.00 -11.97 7.81
CA MET A 347 7.11 -12.62 7.10
C MET A 347 8.49 -12.40 7.73
N ALA A 348 8.70 -11.30 8.46
CA ALA A 348 9.94 -11.05 9.21
C ALA A 348 10.12 -12.08 10.34
N ASN A 349 9.05 -12.77 10.75
CA ASN A 349 9.06 -13.84 11.73
C ASN A 349 9.76 -13.45 13.05
N LYS A 350 9.35 -12.30 13.59
CA LYS A 350 9.80 -11.77 14.87
C LYS A 350 8.65 -11.79 15.87
N PRO A 351 8.96 -11.87 17.18
CA PRO A 351 8.01 -11.46 18.21
C PRO A 351 7.38 -10.11 17.84
N MET A 352 6.06 -10.03 17.82
CA MET A 352 5.34 -8.85 17.34
C MET A 352 4.18 -8.51 18.28
N LEU A 353 4.10 -7.25 18.69
CA LEU A 353 2.93 -6.67 19.35
C LEU A 353 2.14 -5.87 18.31
N ALA A 354 0.91 -6.26 18.07
CA ALA A 354 -0.01 -5.57 17.18
C ALA A 354 -1.14 -4.93 18.00
N ILE A 355 -1.41 -3.64 17.77
CA ILE A 355 -2.44 -2.89 18.52
C ILE A 355 -3.42 -2.27 17.52
N PHE A 356 -4.59 -2.88 17.30
CA PHE A 356 -5.50 -2.51 16.21
C PHE A 356 -6.95 -2.32 16.66
N HIS A 357 -7.71 -1.52 15.90
CA HIS A 357 -9.15 -1.45 16.10
C HIS A 357 -9.77 -2.84 15.89
N GLU A 358 -10.74 -3.24 16.73
CA GLU A 358 -11.31 -4.59 16.72
C GLU A 358 -11.93 -4.97 15.37
N ASP A 359 -12.54 -4.00 14.68
CA ASP A 359 -13.12 -4.17 13.34
C ASP A 359 -12.11 -4.13 12.18
N SER A 360 -10.81 -4.00 12.45
CA SER A 360 -9.80 -3.99 11.38
C SER A 360 -9.60 -5.39 10.82
N SER A 361 -9.54 -5.51 9.49
CA SER A 361 -9.18 -6.77 8.81
C SER A 361 -7.85 -7.39 9.25
N VAL A 362 -6.95 -6.59 9.86
CA VAL A 362 -5.69 -7.08 10.44
C VAL A 362 -5.94 -8.06 11.58
N VAL A 363 -6.99 -7.85 12.38
CA VAL A 363 -7.33 -8.71 13.53
C VAL A 363 -7.57 -10.14 13.09
N ASP A 364 -8.38 -10.33 12.04
CA ASP A 364 -8.68 -11.66 11.50
C ASP A 364 -7.44 -12.32 10.91
N VAL A 365 -6.62 -11.56 10.19
CA VAL A 365 -5.35 -12.05 9.64
C VAL A 365 -4.41 -12.54 10.75
N LEU A 366 -4.23 -11.73 11.81
CA LEU A 366 -3.32 -12.08 12.91
C LEU A 366 -3.82 -13.26 13.74
N ARG A 367 -5.13 -13.35 13.98
CA ARG A 367 -5.74 -14.52 14.63
C ARG A 367 -5.58 -15.79 13.81
N ALA A 368 -5.85 -15.72 12.50
CA ALA A 368 -5.76 -16.87 11.60
C ALA A 368 -4.31 -17.36 11.44
N THR A 369 -3.37 -16.41 11.27
CA THR A 369 -1.94 -16.72 11.11
C THR A 369 -1.23 -17.01 12.43
N LYS A 370 -1.88 -16.73 13.57
CA LYS A 370 -1.29 -16.79 14.92
C LYS A 370 -0.01 -15.96 15.03
N ALA A 371 0.11 -14.90 14.23
CA ALA A 371 1.31 -14.11 14.13
C ALA A 371 1.33 -13.01 15.20
N GLY A 372 1.90 -13.33 16.37
CA GLY A 372 2.22 -12.35 17.41
C GLY A 372 1.10 -12.09 18.42
N THR A 373 1.38 -11.18 19.35
CA THR A 373 0.48 -10.75 20.42
C THR A 373 -0.43 -9.64 19.89
N LEU A 374 -1.74 -9.87 19.93
CA LEU A 374 -2.74 -8.90 19.49
C LEU A 374 -3.44 -8.26 20.69
N VAL A 375 -3.46 -6.92 20.73
CA VAL A 375 -4.30 -6.12 21.62
C VAL A 375 -5.26 -5.33 20.75
N THR A 376 -6.55 -5.35 21.10
CA THR A 376 -7.58 -4.65 20.32
C THR A 376 -8.18 -3.47 21.06
N PHE A 377 -8.68 -2.48 20.32
CA PHE A 377 -9.43 -1.36 20.88
C PHE A 377 -10.69 -1.04 20.09
N LYS A 378 -11.60 -0.32 20.74
CA LYS A 378 -12.83 0.22 20.14
C LYS A 378 -12.69 1.71 19.91
N THR A 379 -13.61 2.32 19.15
CA THR A 379 -13.64 3.77 18.92
C THR A 379 -13.60 4.59 20.21
N LYS A 380 -14.25 4.11 21.28
CA LYS A 380 -14.06 4.61 22.64
C LYS A 380 -13.06 3.71 23.35
N ALA A 381 -11.78 4.06 23.27
CA ALA A 381 -10.71 3.26 23.84
C ALA A 381 -10.58 3.46 25.36
N ASP A 382 -10.49 2.36 26.10
CA ASP A 382 -10.02 2.34 27.49
C ASP A 382 -8.48 2.26 27.49
N PHE A 383 -7.83 3.42 27.55
CA PHE A 383 -6.37 3.52 27.53
C PHE A 383 -5.71 2.75 28.68
N ALA A 384 -6.33 2.76 29.87
CA ALA A 384 -5.79 2.09 31.05
C ALA A 384 -5.98 0.56 30.97
N GLY A 385 -7.12 0.11 30.45
CA GLY A 385 -7.36 -1.30 30.11
C GLY A 385 -6.35 -1.82 29.10
N MET A 386 -6.17 -1.10 27.98
CA MET A 386 -5.20 -1.47 26.95
C MET A 386 -3.76 -1.52 27.50
N ALA A 387 -3.35 -0.53 28.30
CA ALA A 387 -2.01 -0.53 28.89
C ALA A 387 -1.79 -1.73 29.83
N ARG A 388 -2.80 -2.13 30.62
CA ARG A 388 -2.74 -3.34 31.47
C ARG A 388 -2.67 -4.62 30.65
N GLU A 389 -3.43 -4.68 29.56
CA GLU A 389 -3.40 -5.83 28.64
C GLU A 389 -2.03 -5.96 27.96
N ILE A 390 -1.46 -4.86 27.48
CA ILE A 390 -0.10 -4.82 26.93
C ILE A 390 0.94 -5.22 27.99
N GLU A 391 0.85 -4.68 29.20
CA GLU A 391 1.75 -5.07 30.31
C GLU A 391 1.73 -6.58 30.53
N THR A 392 0.54 -7.19 30.56
CA THR A 392 0.35 -8.61 30.86
C THR A 392 0.77 -9.51 29.70
N ASN A 393 0.30 -9.21 28.49
CA ASN A 393 0.43 -10.11 27.33
C ASN A 393 1.74 -9.91 26.56
N TRP A 394 2.42 -8.78 26.75
CA TRP A 394 3.64 -8.45 26.03
C TRP A 394 4.87 -8.31 26.94
N PHE A 395 4.81 -7.44 27.95
CA PHE A 395 5.98 -7.15 28.76
C PHE A 395 6.27 -8.21 29.82
N LYS A 396 5.22 -8.90 30.32
CA LYS A 396 5.33 -9.98 31.32
C LYS A 396 5.34 -11.39 30.72
N SER A 397 5.04 -11.54 29.43
CA SER A 397 5.11 -12.83 28.75
C SER A 397 6.57 -13.20 28.42
N GLU A 398 6.84 -14.49 28.22
CA GLU A 398 8.13 -14.97 27.71
C GLU A 398 8.26 -14.58 26.23
N PHE A 399 8.56 -13.30 26.01
CA PHE A 399 8.74 -12.61 24.74
C PHE A 399 9.83 -13.22 23.81
N GLN A 400 10.49 -14.32 24.23
CA GLN A 400 11.74 -14.79 23.65
C GLN A 400 11.61 -15.67 22.40
N GLN A 401 10.40 -16.07 21.99
CA GLN A 401 10.23 -16.93 20.83
C GLN A 401 9.35 -16.27 19.75
N PRO A 402 9.76 -16.32 18.47
CA PRO A 402 8.89 -15.95 17.37
C PRO A 402 7.57 -16.75 17.45
N PRO A 403 6.43 -16.11 17.17
CA PRO A 403 5.16 -16.83 17.15
C PRO A 403 5.22 -17.95 16.10
N GLY A 404 4.65 -19.11 16.41
CA GLY A 404 4.46 -20.17 15.42
C GLY A 404 3.48 -19.70 14.35
N ILE A 405 4.00 -19.22 13.21
CA ILE A 405 3.17 -18.72 12.11
C ILE A 405 2.48 -19.88 11.40
N ASP A 406 1.15 -19.83 11.34
CA ASP A 406 0.38 -20.71 10.46
C ASP A 406 0.57 -20.27 9.00
N ARG A 407 1.50 -20.95 8.32
CA ARG A 407 1.81 -20.68 6.91
C ARG A 407 0.63 -20.95 5.97
N LYS A 408 -0.23 -21.91 6.30
CA LYS A 408 -1.41 -22.23 5.49
C LYS A 408 -2.42 -21.08 5.54
N ALA A 409 -2.58 -20.44 6.69
CA ALA A 409 -3.40 -19.25 6.84
C ALA A 409 -2.79 -18.01 6.14
N LEU A 410 -1.47 -17.95 5.96
CA LEU A 410 -0.78 -16.87 5.24
C LEU A 410 -0.86 -17.00 3.71
N GLU A 411 -0.94 -18.24 3.20
CA GLU A 411 -0.97 -18.57 1.77
C GLU A 411 -1.89 -17.68 0.90
N PRO A 412 -3.14 -17.34 1.31
CA PRO A 412 -4.03 -16.48 0.52
C PRO A 412 -3.53 -15.06 0.28
N TYR A 413 -2.52 -14.62 1.04
CA TYR A 413 -1.94 -13.28 1.02
C TYR A 413 -0.54 -13.23 0.40
N LEU A 414 -0.03 -14.37 -0.07
CA LEU A 414 1.23 -14.43 -0.79
C LEU A 414 1.05 -13.90 -2.21
N ALA A 415 2.07 -13.21 -2.72
CA ALA A 415 2.07 -12.61 -4.05
C ALA A 415 1.71 -13.62 -5.15
N ARG A 416 2.17 -14.88 -5.03
CA ARG A 416 1.83 -15.98 -5.95
C ARG A 416 0.31 -16.18 -6.04
N GLU A 417 -0.35 -16.39 -4.91
CA GLU A 417 -1.78 -16.70 -4.86
C GLU A 417 -2.64 -15.49 -5.24
N LEU A 418 -2.27 -14.29 -4.77
CA LEU A 418 -2.93 -13.05 -5.18
C LEU A 418 -2.82 -12.81 -6.69
N THR A 419 -1.68 -13.14 -7.30
CA THR A 419 -1.50 -13.03 -8.75
C THR A 419 -2.32 -14.06 -9.51
N ARG A 420 -2.41 -15.30 -9.00
CA ARG A 420 -3.28 -16.33 -9.58
C ARG A 420 -4.73 -15.86 -9.61
N ARG A 421 -5.23 -15.31 -8.49
CA ARG A 421 -6.57 -14.71 -8.38
C ARG A 421 -6.74 -13.50 -9.30
N GLN A 422 -5.73 -12.66 -9.41
CA GLN A 422 -5.70 -11.52 -10.34
C GLN A 422 -5.82 -11.96 -11.80
N CYS A 423 -5.05 -12.97 -12.22
CA CYS A 423 -5.12 -13.51 -13.58
C CYS A 423 -6.49 -14.15 -13.87
N ALA A 424 -7.07 -14.84 -12.88
CA ALA A 424 -8.45 -15.34 -13.02
C ALA A 424 -9.48 -14.21 -13.20
N ILE A 425 -9.26 -13.02 -12.60
CA ILE A 425 -10.07 -11.83 -12.87
C ILE A 425 -9.88 -11.37 -14.31
N PHE A 426 -8.63 -11.37 -14.81
CA PHE A 426 -8.33 -10.98 -16.19
C PHE A 426 -9.03 -11.91 -17.19
N ASP A 427 -9.00 -13.22 -16.94
CA ASP A 427 -9.67 -14.22 -17.76
C ASP A 427 -11.20 -14.03 -17.80
N ARG A 428 -11.82 -13.67 -16.66
CA ARG A 428 -13.25 -13.32 -16.64
C ARG A 428 -13.54 -12.01 -17.37
N ALA A 429 -12.66 -11.02 -17.24
CA ALA A 429 -12.84 -9.69 -17.82
C ALA A 429 -12.79 -9.71 -19.36
N ILE A 430 -11.90 -10.52 -19.94
CA ILE A 430 -11.83 -10.69 -21.41
C ILE A 430 -13.07 -11.39 -21.96
N ASN A 431 -13.60 -12.40 -21.26
CA ASN A 431 -14.79 -13.14 -21.67
C ASN A 431 -16.05 -12.25 -21.61
N LYS A 432 -16.22 -11.46 -20.54
CA LYS A 432 -17.30 -10.45 -20.44
C LYS A 432 -17.13 -9.33 -21.48
N GLY A 433 -15.89 -8.92 -21.77
CA GLY A 433 -15.56 -7.88 -22.75
C GLY A 433 -15.98 -8.25 -24.17
N ALA A 434 -15.68 -9.49 -24.60
CA ALA A 434 -16.08 -10.01 -25.91
C ALA A 434 -17.60 -10.00 -26.09
N PHE A 435 -18.35 -10.40 -25.05
CA PHE A 435 -19.82 -10.41 -25.06
C PHE A 435 -20.42 -8.99 -25.20
N ASN A 436 -19.88 -8.00 -24.46
CA ASN A 436 -20.36 -6.62 -24.49
C ASN A 436 -20.03 -5.86 -25.79
N LEU A 437 -19.00 -6.30 -26.53
CA LEU A 437 -18.65 -5.77 -27.85
C LEU A 437 -19.56 -6.37 -28.94
N SER A 438 -19.84 -7.68 -28.87
CA SER A 438 -20.75 -8.37 -29.78
C SER A 438 -22.18 -7.81 -29.75
N PHE A 439 -22.72 -7.49 -28.57
CA PHE A 439 -24.09 -6.97 -28.41
C PHE A 439 -24.31 -5.54 -28.95
N LYS A 440 -23.24 -4.81 -29.30
CA LYS A 440 -23.32 -3.44 -29.82
C LYS A 440 -23.13 -3.34 -31.32
N ASP A 441 -22.51 -4.32 -31.96
CA ASP A 441 -22.45 -4.39 -33.43
C ASP A 441 -23.81 -4.87 -34.02
N SER A 442 -24.79 -5.21 -33.17
CA SER A 442 -26.15 -5.63 -33.54
C SER A 442 -27.26 -4.62 -33.17
N ARG A 443 -26.94 -3.34 -32.91
CA ARG A 443 -27.93 -2.27 -32.65
C ARG A 443 -27.61 -0.98 -33.37
#